data_AF-A0A5B7ZMY7-F1
#
_entry.id   AF-A0A5B7ZMY7-F1
#
_cell.length_a   1.000
_cell.length_b   1.000
_cell.length_c   1.000
_cell.angle_alpha   90.00
_cell.angle_beta   90.00
_cell.angle_gamma   90.00
#
_symmetry.space_group_name_H-M   'P 1'
#
loop_
_entity.id
_entity.type
_entity.pdbx_description
1 polymer ?
#
loop_
_entity_poly.entity_id
_entity_poly.type
_entity_poly.pdbx_seq_one_letter_code
_entity_poly.pdbx_strand_id
1 'polypeptide(L)'
;MRYLVLLIVLLPSLAWADTFRTGVKVACNTADDSLRISYVGAYNEAGEALINSLDQTGVATDDLVRTDGDSLITQILTKAWECKLSDGIYNIVVGGAPGNMKIGGRCGAHLSAWVEISHDGVTFPHTVFHDDCHLSKTVITEILVRAGSKSMQLTEIPVDRWWQ
;
A
#
# COMPACT_ATOMS: atom_id res chain seq x y z
N MET A 1 -15.99 -27.68 -57.72
CA MET A 1 -16.41 -27.51 -56.31
C MET A 1 -15.33 -26.76 -55.57
N ARG A 2 -15.67 -25.59 -55.03
CA ARG A 2 -14.79 -24.68 -54.29
C ARG A 2 -14.71 -25.17 -52.83
N TYR A 3 -13.53 -25.44 -52.31
CA TYR A 3 -13.30 -25.55 -50.87
C TYR A 3 -12.49 -24.32 -50.44
N LEU A 4 -13.22 -23.32 -49.94
CA LEU A 4 -12.63 -22.16 -49.25
C LEU A 4 -12.36 -22.61 -47.82
N VAL A 5 -11.11 -22.96 -47.51
CA VAL A 5 -10.67 -23.25 -46.13
C VAL A 5 -10.64 -21.93 -45.38
N LEU A 6 -11.60 -21.74 -44.47
CA LEU A 6 -11.70 -20.57 -43.61
C LEU A 6 -10.59 -20.64 -42.55
N LEU A 7 -9.53 -19.85 -42.73
CA LEU A 7 -8.44 -19.71 -41.77
C LEU A 7 -8.92 -18.81 -40.61
N ILE A 8 -9.46 -19.40 -39.55
CA ILE A 8 -9.78 -18.69 -38.30
C ILE A 8 -8.46 -18.48 -37.56
N VAL A 9 -7.82 -17.33 -37.82
CA VAL A 9 -6.73 -16.83 -36.97
C VAL A 9 -7.39 -16.29 -35.71
N LEU A 10 -7.44 -17.14 -34.68
CA LEU A 10 -7.64 -16.72 -33.30
C LEU A 10 -6.45 -15.85 -32.93
N LEU A 11 -6.55 -14.53 -33.15
CA LEU A 11 -5.69 -13.56 -32.48
C LEU A 11 -6.13 -13.61 -31.01
N PRO A 12 -5.34 -14.17 -30.07
CA PRO A 12 -5.63 -13.95 -28.67
C PRO A 12 -5.54 -12.44 -28.48
N SER A 13 -6.68 -11.80 -28.27
CA SER A 13 -6.72 -10.46 -27.70
C SER A 13 -5.79 -10.48 -26.50
N LEU A 14 -4.78 -9.62 -26.51
CA LEU A 14 -3.87 -9.43 -25.40
C LEU A 14 -4.73 -8.99 -24.20
N ALA A 15 -5.24 -9.95 -23.44
CA ALA A 15 -5.91 -9.70 -22.18
C ALA A 15 -4.79 -9.36 -21.19
N TRP A 16 -4.54 -8.06 -21.04
CA TRP A 16 -3.67 -7.58 -19.98
C TRP A 16 -4.46 -7.82 -18.70
N ALA A 17 -3.91 -8.63 -17.81
CA ALA A 17 -4.49 -8.80 -16.49
C ALA A 17 -4.39 -7.46 -15.76
N ASP A 18 -5.52 -6.95 -15.26
CA ASP A 18 -5.52 -5.71 -14.50
C ASP A 18 -4.59 -5.85 -13.29
N THR A 19 -3.66 -4.91 -13.15
CA THR A 19 -2.68 -4.91 -12.06
C THR A 19 -3.02 -3.78 -11.10
N PHE A 20 -3.31 -4.11 -9.85
CA PHE A 20 -3.53 -3.11 -8.80
C PHE A 20 -2.22 -2.83 -8.06
N ARG A 21 -1.81 -1.57 -8.01
CA ARG A 21 -0.59 -1.14 -7.31
C ARG A 21 -0.97 -0.38 -6.05
N THR A 22 -0.20 -0.57 -4.99
CA THR A 22 -0.42 0.07 -3.69
C THR A 22 0.84 0.73 -3.14
N GLY A 23 0.64 1.76 -2.32
CA GLY A 23 1.73 2.48 -1.69
C GLY A 23 1.28 3.26 -0.46
N VAL A 24 2.26 3.67 0.34
CA VAL A 24 2.06 4.52 1.52
C VAL A 24 2.71 5.87 1.27
N LYS A 25 1.96 6.95 1.53
CA LYS A 25 2.42 8.34 1.48
C LYS A 25 2.48 8.90 2.89
N VAL A 26 3.52 9.68 3.18
CA VAL A 26 3.76 10.38 4.44
C VAL A 26 3.84 11.87 4.12
N ALA A 27 2.92 12.64 4.67
CA ALA A 27 2.86 14.09 4.52
C ALA A 27 2.99 14.78 5.87
N CYS A 28 4.03 15.60 6.02
CA CYS A 28 4.24 16.46 7.17
C CYS A 28 3.72 17.86 6.86
N ASN A 29 2.57 18.25 7.41
CA ASN A 29 1.95 19.54 7.17
C ASN A 29 2.14 20.45 8.39
N THR A 30 3.09 21.37 8.28
CA THR A 30 3.42 22.33 9.35
C THR A 30 2.43 23.48 9.44
N ALA A 31 1.65 23.76 8.39
CA ALA A 31 0.62 24.80 8.43
C ALA A 31 -0.60 24.37 9.26
N ASP A 32 -1.00 23.10 9.11
CA ASP A 32 -2.10 22.50 9.87
C ASP A 32 -1.62 21.70 11.09
N ASP A 33 -0.32 21.76 11.37
CA ASP A 33 0.36 21.10 12.49
C ASP A 33 0.01 19.62 12.65
N SER A 34 0.12 18.89 11.53
CA SER A 34 -0.32 17.50 11.42
C SER A 34 0.57 16.62 10.56
N LEU A 35 0.65 15.36 10.96
CA LEU A 35 1.21 14.24 10.21
C LEU A 35 0.05 13.45 9.60
N ARG A 36 0.06 13.31 8.28
CA ARG A 36 -0.90 12.49 7.53
C ARG A 36 -0.17 11.34 6.85
N ILE A 37 -0.65 10.13 7.07
CA ILE A 37 -0.16 8.94 6.38
C ILE A 37 -1.31 8.35 5.57
N SER A 38 -1.15 8.23 4.26
CA SER A 38 -2.20 7.77 3.36
C SER A 38 -1.80 6.45 2.71
N TYR A 39 -2.69 5.47 2.76
CA TYR A 39 -2.58 4.24 1.99
C TYR A 39 -3.38 4.42 0.70
N VAL A 40 -2.68 4.30 -0.43
CA VAL A 40 -3.21 4.62 -1.76
C VAL A 40 -3.07 3.43 -2.68
N GLY A 41 -4.02 3.27 -3.60
CA GLY A 41 -3.97 2.21 -4.62
C GLY A 41 -4.72 2.60 -5.88
N ALA A 42 -4.28 2.03 -7.01
CA ALA A 42 -4.93 2.22 -8.31
C ALA A 42 -4.58 1.10 -9.29
N TYR A 43 -5.45 0.88 -10.29
CA TYR A 43 -5.23 -0.08 -11.36
C TYR A 43 -4.38 0.47 -12.50
N ASN A 44 -3.63 -0.42 -13.15
CA ASN A 44 -3.02 -0.25 -14.47
C ASN A 44 -2.16 1.02 -14.56
N GLU A 45 -2.35 1.84 -15.60
CA GLU A 45 -1.55 3.05 -15.83
C GLU A 45 -1.67 4.05 -14.69
N ALA A 46 -2.83 4.14 -14.03
CA ALA A 46 -3.01 4.97 -12.85
C ALA A 46 -2.22 4.44 -11.65
N GLY A 47 -2.15 3.11 -11.50
CA GLY A 47 -1.29 2.44 -10.52
C GLY A 47 0.19 2.73 -10.75
N GLU A 48 0.67 2.60 -11.98
CA GLU A 48 2.06 2.91 -12.32
C GLU A 48 2.38 4.40 -12.12
N ALA A 49 1.48 5.30 -12.52
CA ALA A 49 1.63 6.73 -12.28
C ALA A 49 1.67 7.06 -10.77
N LEU A 50 0.83 6.39 -9.98
CA LEU A 50 0.81 6.51 -8.52
C LEU A 50 2.15 6.10 -7.93
N ILE A 51 2.70 4.92 -8.27
CA ILE A 51 3.98 4.45 -7.73
C ILE A 51 5.11 5.41 -8.10
N ASN A 52 5.15 5.88 -9.35
CA ASN A 52 6.14 6.85 -9.81
C ASN A 52 6.03 8.21 -9.09
N SER A 53 4.87 8.54 -8.52
CA SER A 53 4.64 9.78 -7.77
C SER A 53 5.01 9.71 -6.28
N LEU A 54 5.34 8.54 -5.74
CA LEU A 54 5.62 8.36 -4.31
C LEU A 54 6.93 9.01 -3.84
N ASP A 55 7.82 9.37 -4.77
CA ASP A 55 9.05 10.14 -4.56
C ASP A 55 9.80 9.89 -3.22
N GLN A 56 10.21 10.94 -2.51
CA GLN A 56 10.83 10.85 -1.18
C GLN A 56 9.78 10.78 -0.05
N THR A 57 8.51 11.03 -0.37
CA THR A 57 7.41 11.14 0.60
C THR A 57 6.61 9.85 0.75
N GLY A 58 7.04 8.75 0.14
CA GLY A 58 6.31 7.50 0.18
C GLY A 58 7.13 6.28 -0.23
N VAL A 59 6.45 5.13 -0.25
CA VAL A 59 7.04 3.84 -0.60
C VAL A 59 5.97 2.94 -1.21
N ALA A 60 6.31 2.24 -2.30
CA ALA A 60 5.44 1.20 -2.84
C ALA A 60 5.39 0.02 -1.87
N THR A 61 4.25 -0.66 -1.74
CA THR A 61 4.19 -1.85 -0.87
C THR A 61 5.08 -2.98 -1.37
N ASP A 62 5.29 -3.05 -2.68
CA ASP A 62 6.16 -4.04 -3.32
C ASP A 62 7.64 -3.83 -2.93
N ASP A 63 8.04 -2.58 -2.62
CA ASP A 63 9.39 -2.24 -2.17
C ASP A 63 9.63 -2.55 -0.68
N LEU A 64 8.57 -2.96 0.04
CA LEU A 64 8.63 -3.30 1.46
C LEU A 64 8.85 -4.79 1.72
N VAL A 65 9.11 -5.58 0.68
CA VAL A 65 9.40 -7.00 0.78
C VAL A 65 10.56 -7.39 -0.14
N ARG A 66 11.22 -8.52 0.18
CA ARG A 66 12.10 -9.21 -0.78
C ARG A 66 11.57 -10.60 -1.03
N THR A 67 11.63 -11.02 -2.30
CA THR A 67 11.26 -12.38 -2.70
C THR A 67 12.45 -13.16 -3.22
N ASP A 68 12.34 -14.49 -3.16
CA ASP A 68 13.20 -15.39 -3.92
C ASP A 68 12.70 -15.59 -5.37
N GLY A 69 13.33 -16.52 -6.09
CA GLY A 69 12.96 -16.86 -7.47
C GLY A 69 11.58 -17.51 -7.63
N ASP A 70 10.99 -18.04 -6.54
CA ASP A 70 9.67 -18.68 -6.52
C ASP A 70 8.57 -17.73 -6.00
N SER A 71 8.89 -16.44 -5.89
CA SER A 71 8.01 -15.40 -5.35
C SER A 71 7.58 -15.64 -3.90
N LEU A 72 8.41 -16.37 -3.13
CA LEU A 72 8.29 -16.47 -1.69
C LEU A 72 8.95 -15.25 -1.06
N ILE A 73 8.23 -14.55 -0.19
CA ILE A 73 8.73 -13.45 0.61
C ILE A 73 9.73 -14.01 1.61
N THR A 74 10.98 -13.60 1.47
CA THR A 74 12.10 -14.00 2.34
C THR A 74 12.42 -12.95 3.39
N GLN A 75 12.02 -11.70 3.16
CA GLN A 75 12.28 -10.60 4.07
C GLN A 75 11.18 -9.54 4.02
N ILE A 76 10.82 -9.02 5.19
CA ILE A 76 10.05 -7.78 5.34
C ILE A 76 11.04 -6.62 5.51
N LEU A 77 10.87 -5.58 4.70
CA LEU A 77 11.67 -4.36 4.75
C LEU A 77 10.86 -3.24 5.41
N THR A 78 11.58 -2.21 5.84
CA THR A 78 10.99 -1.00 6.40
C THR A 78 11.58 0.24 5.76
N LYS A 79 10.79 1.31 5.78
CA LYS A 79 11.19 2.67 5.41
C LYS A 79 10.81 3.61 6.55
N ALA A 80 11.70 4.55 6.84
CA ALA A 80 11.52 5.48 7.95
C ALA A 80 11.53 6.93 7.49
N TRP A 81 10.76 7.76 8.18
CA TRP A 81 10.69 9.21 8.00
C TRP A 81 10.65 9.90 9.36
N GLU A 82 11.03 11.18 9.34
CA GLU A 82 10.83 12.09 10.46
C GLU A 82 9.89 13.21 10.01
N CYS A 83 8.91 13.56 10.85
CA CYS A 83 8.04 14.70 10.66
C CYS A 83 8.15 15.65 11.84
N LYS A 84 8.59 16.88 11.59
CA LYS A 84 8.69 17.92 12.60
C LYS A 84 7.42 18.76 12.65
N LEU A 85 6.70 18.67 13.77
CA LEU A 85 5.52 19.48 14.10
C LEU A 85 5.87 20.47 15.23
N SER A 86 4.89 21.26 15.68
CA SER A 86 5.13 22.30 16.69
C SER A 86 5.54 21.76 18.07
N ASP A 87 5.10 20.54 18.39
CA ASP A 87 5.35 19.84 19.66
C ASP A 87 6.58 18.93 19.62
N GLY A 88 7.17 18.66 18.45
CA GLY A 88 8.42 17.93 18.34
C GLY A 88 8.58 17.14 17.05
N ILE A 89 9.40 16.09 17.11
CA ILE A 89 9.67 15.20 15.98
C ILE A 89 8.90 13.90 16.18
N TYR A 90 8.14 13.53 15.15
CA TYR A 90 7.48 12.24 15.01
C TYR A 90 8.37 11.34 14.17
N ASN A 91 8.70 10.17 14.68
CA ASN A 91 9.38 9.11 13.93
C ASN A 91 8.34 8.17 13.37
N ILE A 92 8.37 7.97 12.06
CA ILE A 92 7.45 7.11 11.32
C ILE A 92 8.24 5.95 10.75
N VAL A 93 7.78 4.73 10.97
CA VAL A 93 8.32 3.52 10.34
C VAL A 93 7.17 2.81 9.64
N VAL A 94 7.32 2.58 8.34
CA VAL A 94 6.40 1.79 7.52
C VAL A 94 7.10 0.50 7.13
N GLY A 95 6.42 -0.64 7.26
CA GLY A 95 6.93 -1.93 6.83
C GLY A 95 5.90 -2.75 6.07
N GLY A 96 6.37 -3.80 5.40
CA GLY A 96 5.51 -4.66 4.59
C GLY A 96 4.58 -5.50 5.46
N ALA A 97 3.32 -5.62 5.04
CA ALA A 97 2.31 -6.48 5.65
C ALA A 97 1.73 -7.43 4.58
N PRO A 98 2.43 -8.51 4.23
CA PRO A 98 1.94 -9.43 3.21
C PRO A 98 0.75 -10.23 3.73
N GLY A 99 -0.34 -10.31 2.95
CA GLY A 99 -1.46 -11.20 3.27
C GLY A 99 -1.12 -12.68 3.07
N ASN A 100 -0.06 -12.98 2.31
CA ASN A 100 0.49 -14.32 2.15
C ASN A 100 2.00 -14.23 1.89
N MET A 101 2.77 -15.16 2.46
CA MET A 101 4.20 -15.23 2.22
C MET A 101 4.55 -15.64 0.78
N LYS A 102 3.62 -16.20 0.01
CA LYS A 102 3.82 -16.50 -1.42
C LYS A 102 2.94 -15.58 -2.28
N ILE A 103 3.57 -14.74 -3.10
CA ILE A 103 2.89 -13.75 -3.97
C ILE A 103 2.03 -14.43 -5.06
N GLY A 104 2.30 -15.68 -5.41
CA GLY A 104 1.45 -16.46 -6.32
C GLY A 104 0.23 -17.14 -5.68
N GLY A 105 0.03 -17.00 -4.37
CA GLY A 105 -1.03 -17.68 -3.62
C GLY A 105 -2.43 -17.11 -3.84
N ARG A 106 -3.45 -17.72 -3.21
CA ARG A 106 -4.87 -17.30 -3.28
C ARG A 106 -5.11 -15.84 -2.83
N CYS A 107 -4.19 -15.31 -2.03
CA CYS A 107 -4.13 -13.90 -1.61
C CYS A 107 -2.87 -13.18 -2.07
N GLY A 108 -2.08 -13.85 -2.92
CA GLY A 108 -0.70 -13.50 -3.16
C GLY A 108 -0.50 -12.20 -3.94
N ALA A 109 -1.52 -11.71 -4.65
CA ALA A 109 -1.46 -10.38 -5.25
C ALA A 109 -1.61 -9.23 -4.23
N HIS A 110 -1.92 -9.54 -2.96
CA HIS A 110 -2.17 -8.53 -1.94
C HIS A 110 -0.94 -8.29 -1.05
N LEU A 111 -0.19 -7.23 -1.37
CA LEU A 111 0.84 -6.66 -0.49
C LEU A 111 0.30 -5.38 0.14
N SER A 112 0.24 -5.37 1.47
CA SER A 112 -0.16 -4.22 2.27
C SER A 112 1.03 -3.67 3.04
N ALA A 113 0.79 -2.71 3.91
CA ALA A 113 1.79 -2.17 4.82
C ALA A 113 1.23 -2.01 6.23
N TRP A 114 2.15 -1.98 7.19
CA TRP A 114 1.90 -1.53 8.54
C TRP A 114 2.69 -0.25 8.82
N VAL A 115 2.28 0.47 9.86
CA VAL A 115 2.97 1.68 10.31
C VAL A 115 3.03 1.76 11.83
N GLU A 116 4.18 2.25 12.29
CA GLU A 116 4.45 2.63 13.67
C GLU A 116 4.85 4.11 13.71
N ILE A 117 4.26 4.84 14.65
CA ILE A 117 4.54 6.26 14.87
C ILE A 117 4.98 6.40 16.32
N SER A 118 6.05 7.15 16.56
CA SER A 118 6.49 7.47 17.91
C SER A 118 6.89 8.94 18.06
N HIS A 119 6.64 9.49 19.24
CA HIS A 119 6.94 10.88 19.60
C HIS A 119 7.25 10.93 21.11
N ASP A 120 8.39 11.53 21.49
CA ASP A 120 8.83 11.68 22.89
C ASP A 120 8.78 10.39 23.73
N GLY A 121 9.16 9.26 23.11
CA GLY A 121 9.15 7.94 23.76
C GLY A 121 7.76 7.30 23.90
N VAL A 122 6.70 7.96 23.43
CA VAL A 122 5.36 7.41 23.30
C VAL A 122 5.19 6.81 21.91
N THR A 123 4.77 5.55 21.84
CA THR A 123 4.47 4.86 20.59
C THR A 123 2.95 4.80 20.40
N PHE A 124 2.47 5.29 19.26
CA PHE A 124 1.08 5.13 18.85
C PHE A 124 0.80 3.66 18.51
N PRO A 125 -0.46 3.20 18.56
CA PRO A 125 -0.76 1.80 18.25
C PRO A 125 -0.27 1.39 16.86
N HIS A 126 0.35 0.22 16.77
CA HIS A 126 0.75 -0.40 15.51
C HIS A 126 -0.48 -0.59 14.63
N THR A 127 -0.43 -0.11 13.38
CA THR A 127 -1.59 -0.08 12.48
C THR A 127 -1.27 -0.75 11.16
N VAL A 128 -2.07 -1.74 10.76
CA VAL A 128 -1.99 -2.42 9.46
C VAL A 128 -3.08 -1.84 8.55
N PHE A 129 -2.72 -1.41 7.33
CA PHE A 129 -3.68 -0.70 6.46
C PHE A 129 -4.76 -1.61 5.89
N HIS A 130 -4.34 -2.79 5.45
CA HIS A 130 -5.21 -3.83 4.92
C HIS A 130 -4.68 -5.16 5.46
N ASP A 131 -5.48 -5.80 6.30
CA ASP A 131 -5.16 -7.09 6.92
C ASP A 131 -5.46 -8.26 5.96
N ASP A 132 -5.50 -9.48 6.47
CA ASP A 132 -5.84 -10.72 5.75
C ASP A 132 -7.00 -10.52 4.75
N CYS A 133 -6.66 -10.70 3.47
CA CYS A 133 -7.53 -10.75 2.29
C CYS A 133 -8.84 -11.57 2.46
N HIS A 134 -8.89 -12.52 3.39
CA HIS A 134 -10.05 -13.37 3.64
C HIS A 134 -11.00 -12.83 4.72
N LEU A 135 -10.49 -11.97 5.60
CA LEU A 135 -11.19 -11.56 6.82
C LEU A 135 -11.44 -10.05 6.86
N SER A 136 -10.65 -9.27 6.12
CA SER A 136 -10.74 -7.82 6.16
C SER A 136 -12.05 -7.32 5.54
N LYS A 137 -12.81 -6.58 6.35
CA LYS A 137 -14.03 -5.87 5.92
C LYS A 137 -13.75 -4.43 5.55
N THR A 138 -12.67 -3.86 6.08
CA THR A 138 -12.31 -2.45 5.91
C THR A 138 -10.82 -2.30 5.61
N VAL A 139 -10.49 -1.22 4.92
CA VAL A 139 -9.13 -0.79 4.62
C VAL A 139 -8.95 0.57 5.27
N ILE A 140 -7.94 0.70 6.13
CA ILE A 140 -7.50 2.00 6.62
C ILE A 140 -6.82 2.68 5.44
N THR A 141 -7.32 3.85 5.07
CA THR A 141 -6.80 4.66 3.95
C THR A 141 -6.04 5.88 4.43
N GLU A 142 -6.26 6.28 5.68
CA GLU A 142 -5.60 7.43 6.28
C GLU A 142 -5.40 7.28 7.77
N ILE A 143 -4.25 7.75 8.23
CA ILE A 143 -3.92 7.99 9.63
C ILE A 143 -3.56 9.47 9.76
N LEU A 144 -4.24 10.18 10.66
CA LEU A 144 -3.98 11.57 10.97
C LEU A 144 -3.56 11.71 12.43
N VAL A 145 -2.39 12.30 12.64
CA VAL A 145 -1.88 12.69 13.96
C VAL A 145 -1.72 14.20 13.97
N ARG A 146 -2.27 14.86 14.99
CA ARG A 146 -2.09 16.30 15.22
C ARG A 146 -1.08 16.49 16.35
N ALA A 147 -0.31 17.58 16.27
CA ALA A 147 0.60 17.97 17.34
C ALA A 147 -0.11 18.00 18.71
N GLY A 148 0.56 17.50 19.74
CA GLY A 148 0.10 17.39 21.11
C GLY A 148 -0.94 16.28 21.34
N SER A 149 -1.39 15.60 20.29
CA SER A 149 -2.37 14.53 20.42
C SER A 149 -1.73 13.25 20.99
N LYS A 150 -2.44 12.61 21.91
CA LYS A 150 -2.08 11.27 22.41
C LYS A 150 -2.76 10.14 21.64
N SER A 151 -3.50 10.46 20.60
CA SER A 151 -4.22 9.51 19.75
C SER A 151 -4.11 9.87 18.28
N MET A 152 -4.32 8.87 17.43
CA MET A 152 -4.41 9.01 15.98
C MET A 152 -5.86 8.87 15.53
N GLN A 153 -6.20 9.53 14.42
CA GLN A 153 -7.51 9.40 13.76
C GLN A 153 -7.34 8.50 12.54
N LEU A 154 -8.15 7.45 12.45
CA LEU A 154 -8.13 6.49 11.36
C LEU A 154 -9.32 6.76 10.43
N THR A 155 -9.07 6.78 9.13
CA THR A 155 -10.15 6.73 8.12
C THR A 155 -10.19 5.36 7.50
N GLU A 156 -11.34 4.71 7.62
CA GLU A 156 -11.58 3.36 7.09
C GLU A 156 -12.63 3.40 5.98
N ILE A 157 -12.41 2.59 4.94
CA ILE A 157 -13.41 2.32 3.90
C ILE A 157 -13.69 0.82 3.80
N PRO A 158 -14.91 0.39 3.44
CA PRO A 158 -15.21 -0.96 3.02
C PRO A 158 -14.26 -1.47 1.93
N VAL A 159 -13.84 -2.73 2.03
CA VAL A 159 -12.89 -3.35 1.09
C VAL A 159 -13.39 -3.35 -0.36
N ASP A 160 -14.69 -3.47 -0.60
CA ASP A 160 -15.31 -3.42 -1.93
C ASP A 160 -15.18 -2.04 -2.60
N ARG A 161 -14.99 -0.97 -1.80
CA ARG A 161 -14.69 0.38 -2.30
C ARG A 161 -13.20 0.64 -2.50
N TRP A 162 -12.33 -0.16 -1.90
CA TRP A 162 -10.88 -0.03 -2.05
C TRP A 162 -10.40 -0.45 -3.45
N TRP A 163 -11.08 -1.41 -4.06
CA TRP A 163 -10.77 -1.94 -5.37
C TRP A 163 -11.51 -1.22 -6.51
N GLN A 164 -11.94 0.02 -6.31
CA GLN A 164 -12.65 0.84 -7.33
C GLN A 164 -11.75 1.98 -7.79
#